data_AF-E6JZ17-F1
#
_entry.id   AF-E6JZ17-F1
#
_cell.length_a   1.000
_cell.length_b   1.000
_cell.length_c   1.000
_cell.angle_alpha   90.00
_cell.angle_beta   90.00
_cell.angle_gamma   90.00
#
_symmetry.space_group_name_H-M   'P 1'
#
loop_
_entity.id
_entity.type
_entity.pdbx_description
1 polymer ?
#
loop_
_entity_poly.entity_id
_entity_poly.type
_entity_poly.pdbx_seq_one_letter_code
_entity_poly.pdbx_strand_id
1 'polypeptide(L)'
;MNEYAARTLETRSAYYYLKNTGNLALYRKYLSGKISRDEFMKQIPSSVTKTVINETLSDETLPAVFKTIDGICLDVTWGDYTKSTEKYIDKEEKERSRTVYKRIPEKETVHLKFSDFGRTKEYQLVQDSNVHVHVSRIPLKNGYSLVTAYVVNKRSNPSSDVEGLMFQVGLKAHAEDDSAVFIAEHICRDVLSTDEFYFEQRPIMGRGRGCAAVWGKAENGRTDYVEAAFIPEYEYPGVSAALKGFDPKFFSTSQMAAKGKKAETIQKLNTLADSYEKWINDTLVGSSRMSDPKFVEKVGNTVIGHCRDALAESGKASASSRRTISPLRRSAS
;
A
#
# COMPACT_ATOMS: atom_id res chain seq x y z
N MET A 1 23.60 26.51 -7.87
CA MET A 1 22.70 26.76 -9.03
C MET A 1 22.11 28.17 -8.89
N ASN A 2 21.64 28.83 -9.95
CA ASN A 2 20.94 30.11 -9.81
C ASN A 2 19.58 29.88 -9.11
N GLU A 3 19.29 30.61 -8.02
CA GLU A 3 18.06 30.48 -7.23
C GLU A 3 16.78 30.57 -8.08
N TYR A 4 16.77 31.42 -9.11
CA TYR A 4 15.64 31.54 -10.03
C TYR A 4 15.42 30.27 -10.87
N ALA A 5 16.48 29.53 -11.18
CA ALA A 5 16.39 28.27 -11.92
C ALA A 5 15.79 27.15 -11.04
N ALA A 6 16.22 27.04 -9.79
CA ALA A 6 15.65 26.10 -8.83
C ALA A 6 14.16 26.39 -8.57
N ARG A 7 13.81 27.67 -8.34
CA ARG A 7 12.41 28.09 -8.19
C ARG A 7 11.55 27.76 -9.40
N THR A 8 12.12 27.77 -10.60
CA THR A 8 11.43 27.37 -11.84
C THR A 8 11.20 25.86 -11.88
N LEU A 9 12.19 25.05 -11.50
CA LEU A 9 12.06 23.60 -11.41
C LEU A 9 11.02 23.20 -10.36
N GLU A 10 11.01 23.81 -9.18
CA GLU A 10 9.98 23.58 -8.15
C GLU A 10 8.57 23.88 -8.68
N THR A 11 8.41 25.02 -9.37
CA THR A 11 7.13 25.43 -9.96
C THR A 11 6.68 24.45 -11.04
N ARG A 12 7.63 23.89 -11.79
CA ARG A 12 7.38 22.87 -12.81
C ARG A 12 6.99 21.53 -12.19
N SER A 13 7.66 21.09 -11.12
CA SER A 13 7.28 19.89 -10.36
C SER A 13 5.87 20.01 -9.77
N ALA A 14 5.56 21.16 -9.16
CA ALA A 14 4.22 21.48 -8.67
C ALA A 14 3.16 21.44 -9.77
N TYR A 15 3.46 21.97 -10.97
CA TYR A 15 2.55 21.89 -12.11
C TYR A 15 2.23 20.44 -12.51
N TYR A 16 3.24 19.58 -12.67
CA TYR A 16 3.00 18.19 -13.05
C TYR A 16 2.23 17.42 -11.98
N TYR A 17 2.51 17.68 -10.69
CA TYR A 17 1.71 17.13 -9.59
C TYR A 17 0.23 17.53 -9.70
N LEU A 18 -0.05 18.82 -9.91
CA LEU A 18 -1.41 19.32 -10.06
C LEU A 18 -2.10 18.81 -11.33
N LYS A 19 -1.34 18.60 -12.41
CA LYS A 19 -1.84 17.98 -13.64
C LYS A 19 -2.27 16.54 -13.40
N ASN A 20 -1.46 15.75 -12.70
CA ASN A 20 -1.73 14.34 -12.42
C ASN A 20 -2.87 14.15 -11.40
N THR A 21 -3.02 15.07 -10.45
CA THR A 21 -4.10 15.06 -9.44
C THR A 21 -5.38 15.77 -9.92
N GLY A 22 -5.41 16.31 -11.14
CA GLY A 22 -6.57 16.99 -11.71
C GLY A 22 -6.87 18.39 -11.14
N ASN A 23 -5.99 18.96 -10.30
CA ASN A 23 -6.18 20.24 -9.64
C ASN A 23 -5.45 21.41 -10.34
N LEU A 24 -5.62 21.53 -11.66
CA LEU A 24 -5.01 22.61 -12.45
C LEU A 24 -5.59 24.00 -12.13
N ALA A 25 -6.75 24.07 -11.46
CA ALA A 25 -7.38 25.32 -11.06
C ALA A 25 -6.47 26.14 -10.12
N LEU A 26 -5.76 25.46 -9.20
CA LEU A 26 -4.81 26.09 -8.29
C LEU A 26 -3.63 26.73 -9.06
N TYR A 27 -3.08 26.03 -10.04
CA TYR A 27 -2.01 26.54 -10.88
C TYR A 27 -2.45 27.76 -11.72
N ARG A 28 -3.68 27.76 -12.23
CA ARG A 28 -4.25 28.91 -12.96
C ARG A 28 -4.44 30.13 -12.05
N LYS A 29 -4.79 29.95 -10.77
CA LYS A 29 -4.85 31.06 -9.79
C LYS A 29 -3.47 31.68 -9.59
N TYR A 30 -2.42 30.87 -9.49
CA TYR A 30 -1.04 31.36 -9.40
C TYR A 30 -0.63 32.12 -10.67
N LEU A 31 -0.85 31.57 -11.87
CA LEU A 31 -0.51 32.23 -13.14
C LEU A 31 -1.27 33.54 -13.37
N SER A 32 -2.49 33.67 -12.84
CA SER A 32 -3.29 34.90 -12.92
C SER A 32 -2.97 35.93 -11.82
N GLY A 33 -1.97 35.66 -10.96
CA GLY A 33 -1.56 36.54 -9.88
C GLY A 33 -2.55 36.60 -8.70
N LYS A 34 -3.55 35.70 -8.64
CA LYS A 34 -4.55 35.67 -7.56
C LYS A 34 -4.01 35.13 -6.24
N ILE A 35 -2.92 34.37 -6.29
CA ILE A 35 -2.20 33.86 -5.12
C ILE A 35 -0.70 34.07 -5.36
N SER A 36 0.04 34.34 -4.28
CA SER A 36 1.49 34.46 -4.32
C SER A 36 2.17 33.09 -4.50
N ARG A 37 3.46 33.09 -4.85
CA ARG A 37 4.25 31.86 -4.97
C ARG A 37 4.30 31.08 -3.65
N ASP A 38 4.44 31.78 -2.52
CA ASP A 38 4.56 31.12 -1.22
C ASP A 38 3.23 30.48 -0.79
N GLU A 39 2.10 31.14 -1.07
CA GLU A 39 0.77 30.56 -0.87
C GLU A 39 0.49 29.39 -1.82
N PHE A 40 1.01 29.45 -3.05
CA PHE A 40 0.95 28.36 -4.01
C PHE A 40 1.74 27.14 -3.51
N MET A 41 2.99 27.34 -3.08
CA MET A 41 3.86 26.25 -2.63
C MET A 41 3.41 25.62 -1.31
N LYS A 42 2.79 26.38 -0.39
CA LYS A 42 2.19 25.82 0.85
C LYS A 42 1.09 24.79 0.59
N GLN A 43 0.45 24.84 -0.58
CA GLN A 43 -0.60 23.90 -0.96
C GLN A 43 -0.08 22.68 -1.72
N ILE A 44 1.23 22.60 -1.96
CA ILE A 44 1.88 21.47 -2.63
C ILE A 44 2.56 20.60 -1.55
N PRO A 45 2.38 19.27 -1.57
CA PRO A 45 3.04 18.40 -0.60
C PRO A 45 4.56 18.57 -0.60
N SER A 46 5.15 18.45 0.60
CA SER A 46 6.60 18.47 0.81
C SER A 46 7.32 17.40 -0.01
N SER A 47 6.67 16.25 -0.26
CA SER A 47 7.17 15.18 -1.12
C SER A 47 7.42 15.59 -2.58
N VAL A 48 6.82 16.69 -3.05
CA VAL A 48 7.02 17.25 -4.40
C VAL A 48 7.97 18.44 -4.37
N THR A 49 7.86 19.32 -3.38
CA THR A 49 8.70 20.53 -3.30
C THR A 49 10.14 20.22 -2.92
N LYS A 50 10.37 19.21 -2.07
CA LYS A 50 11.72 18.75 -1.71
C LYS A 50 12.46 17.95 -2.79
N THR A 51 11.85 17.74 -3.97
CA THR A 51 12.51 17.03 -5.08
C THR A 51 13.60 17.84 -5.77
N VAL A 52 13.66 19.15 -5.53
CA VAL A 52 14.64 20.06 -6.13
C VAL A 52 15.61 20.50 -5.03
N ILE A 53 16.88 20.12 -5.18
CA ILE A 53 17.96 20.53 -4.27
C ILE A 53 18.66 21.74 -4.89
N ASN A 54 18.50 22.91 -4.27
CA ASN A 54 19.15 24.14 -4.70
C ASN A 54 20.50 24.34 -4.00
N GLU A 55 21.43 23.41 -4.24
CA GLU A 55 22.79 23.50 -3.72
C GLU A 55 23.79 23.75 -4.86
N THR A 56 24.90 24.41 -4.54
CA THR A 56 26.02 24.54 -5.48
C THR A 56 26.83 23.27 -5.40
N LEU A 57 27.02 22.54 -6.52
CA LEU A 57 27.85 21.34 -6.55
C LEU A 57 29.33 21.72 -6.51
N SER A 58 29.97 21.57 -5.35
CA SER A 58 31.42 21.72 -5.13
C SER A 58 31.92 20.51 -4.35
N ASP A 59 33.23 20.31 -4.28
CA ASP A 59 33.83 19.18 -3.54
C ASP A 59 33.43 19.18 -2.04
N GLU A 60 33.06 20.34 -1.50
CA GLU A 60 32.63 20.54 -0.12
C GLU A 60 31.14 20.20 0.10
N THR A 61 30.29 20.45 -0.91
CA THR A 61 28.83 20.27 -0.82
C THR A 61 28.35 18.97 -1.46
N LEU A 62 29.11 18.39 -2.37
CA LEU A 62 28.85 17.09 -3.02
C LEU A 62 28.55 15.99 -1.98
N PRO A 63 29.35 15.81 -0.90
CA PRO A 63 29.04 14.83 0.13
C PRO A 63 27.71 15.08 0.83
N ALA A 64 27.32 16.34 1.04
CA ALA A 64 26.06 16.71 1.68
C ALA A 64 24.87 16.46 0.75
N VAL A 65 24.99 16.81 -0.54
CA VAL A 65 23.96 16.56 -1.56
C VAL A 65 23.74 15.07 -1.78
N PHE A 66 24.80 14.26 -1.82
CA PHE A 66 24.67 12.80 -1.85
C PHE A 66 24.06 12.25 -0.56
N LYS A 67 24.41 12.80 0.60
CA LYS A 67 23.80 12.40 1.88
C LYS A 67 22.29 12.62 1.90
N THR A 68 21.77 13.67 1.26
CA THR A 68 20.32 13.94 1.16
C THR A 68 19.58 12.94 0.26
N ILE A 69 20.28 12.20 -0.60
CA ILE A 69 19.68 11.38 -1.65
C ILE A 69 19.88 9.87 -1.40
N ASP A 70 20.93 9.47 -0.69
CA ASP A 70 21.46 8.10 -0.76
C ASP A 70 21.22 7.25 0.50
N GLY A 71 20.27 7.62 1.37
CA GLY A 71 20.08 6.93 2.65
C GLY A 71 18.67 6.84 3.18
N ILE A 72 18.46 5.90 4.11
CA ILE A 72 17.25 5.76 4.92
C ILE A 72 17.66 5.45 6.36
N CYS A 73 16.79 5.74 7.31
CA CYS A 73 16.91 5.33 8.70
C CYS A 73 16.14 4.03 8.93
N LEU A 74 16.74 3.14 9.73
CA LEU A 74 16.07 1.97 10.28
C LEU A 74 15.95 2.11 11.79
N ASP A 75 14.74 2.35 12.26
CA ASP A 75 14.42 2.26 13.68
C ASP A 75 14.22 0.80 14.05
N VAL A 76 15.08 0.31 14.94
CA VAL A 76 15.03 -1.03 15.51
C VAL A 76 14.54 -0.92 16.94
N THR A 77 13.53 -1.71 17.31
CA THR A 77 13.05 -1.80 18.69
C THR A 77 13.01 -3.27 19.12
N TRP A 78 13.31 -3.54 20.37
CA TRP A 78 13.18 -4.88 20.94
C TRP A 78 12.91 -4.81 22.44
N GLY A 79 12.46 -5.92 23.01
CA GLY A 79 12.31 -6.08 24.45
C GLY A 79 13.21 -7.19 24.96
N ASP A 80 14.07 -6.84 25.90
CA ASP A 80 14.80 -7.80 26.72
C ASP A 80 14.03 -8.05 28.03
N TYR A 81 14.29 -9.18 28.68
CA TYR A 81 13.66 -9.52 29.95
C TYR A 81 14.71 -9.89 30.98
N THR A 82 14.60 -9.31 32.17
CA THR A 82 15.40 -9.72 33.33
C THR A 82 14.51 -10.49 34.30
N LYS A 83 14.96 -11.67 34.69
CA LYS A 83 14.30 -12.50 35.70
C LYS A 83 14.69 -12.03 37.10
N SER A 84 13.70 -11.83 37.96
CA SER A 84 13.89 -11.55 39.38
C SER A 84 12.98 -12.43 40.22
N THR A 85 13.44 -12.80 41.41
CA THR A 85 12.62 -13.56 42.37
C THR A 85 12.05 -12.59 43.39
N GLU A 86 10.74 -12.43 43.40
CA GLU A 86 10.05 -11.65 44.42
C GLU A 86 9.47 -12.59 45.48
N LYS A 87 9.67 -12.23 46.74
CA LYS A 87 8.99 -12.88 47.86
C LYS A 87 7.65 -12.20 48.08
N TYR A 88 6.60 -12.99 48.26
CA TYR A 88 5.29 -12.51 48.68
C TYR A 88 4.75 -13.39 49.80
N ILE A 89 3.92 -12.81 50.65
CA ILE A 89 3.25 -13.53 51.73
C ILE A 89 1.88 -13.96 51.18
N ASP A 90 1.62 -15.26 51.19
CA ASP A 90 0.32 -15.81 50.76
C ASP A 90 -0.76 -15.58 51.83
N LYS A 91 -2.02 -15.85 51.53
CA LYS A 91 -3.15 -15.71 52.47
C LYS A 91 -3.03 -16.55 53.75
N GLU A 92 -2.08 -17.49 53.79
CA GLU A 92 -1.74 -18.33 54.95
C GLU A 92 -0.50 -17.82 55.73
N GLU A 93 -0.06 -16.56 55.53
CA GLU A 93 1.15 -15.98 56.16
C GLU A 93 2.47 -16.70 55.86
N LYS A 94 2.50 -17.56 54.83
CA LYS A 94 3.73 -18.25 54.39
C LYS A 94 4.47 -17.42 53.33
N GLU A 95 5.77 -17.22 53.52
CA GLU A 95 6.65 -16.69 52.47
C GLU A 95 6.69 -17.66 51.29
N ARG A 96 6.20 -17.22 50.14
CA ARG A 96 6.35 -17.89 48.85
C ARG A 96 7.17 -17.02 47.92
N SER A 97 7.98 -17.67 47.08
CA SER A 97 8.71 -16.98 46.03
C SER A 97 7.94 -17.11 44.72
N ARG A 98 7.84 -16.01 43.97
CA ARG A 98 7.38 -16.00 42.59
C ARG A 98 8.50 -15.50 41.69
N THR A 99 8.63 -16.12 40.53
CA THR A 99 9.49 -15.60 39.48
C THR A 99 8.74 -14.48 38.77
N VAL A 100 9.36 -13.30 38.67
CA VAL A 100 8.86 -12.14 37.97
C VAL A 100 9.80 -11.82 36.83
N TYR A 101 9.25 -11.50 35.67
CA TYR A 101 10.01 -11.08 34.50
C TYR A 101 9.75 -9.60 34.24
N LYS A 102 10.80 -8.78 34.32
CA LYS A 102 10.72 -7.34 34.04
C LYS A 102 11.19 -7.08 32.62
N ARG A 103 10.34 -6.45 31.82
CA ARG A 103 10.65 -6.05 30.43
C ARG A 103 11.52 -4.80 30.41
N ILE A 104 12.58 -4.83 29.62
CA ILE A 104 13.45 -3.69 29.32
C ILE A 104 13.26 -3.35 27.83
N PRO A 105 12.53 -2.27 27.51
CA PRO A 105 12.38 -1.80 26.13
C PRO A 105 13.68 -1.16 25.64
N GLU A 106 14.22 -1.66 24.55
CA GLU A 106 15.39 -1.11 23.87
C GLU A 106 15.02 -0.57 22.49
N LYS A 107 15.77 0.44 22.04
CA LYS A 107 15.56 1.08 20.74
C LYS A 107 16.83 1.73 20.22
N GLU A 108 17.06 1.58 18.92
CA GLU A 108 18.18 2.21 18.24
C GLU A 108 17.84 2.53 16.79
N THR A 109 18.37 3.63 16.26
CA THR A 109 18.20 4.04 14.86
C THR A 109 19.50 3.89 14.09
N VAL A 110 19.49 3.01 13.09
CA VAL A 110 20.63 2.78 12.18
C VAL A 110 20.46 3.64 10.94
N HIS A 111 21.47 4.47 10.66
CA HIS A 111 21.49 5.32 9.46
C HIS A 111 22.17 4.56 8.32
N LEU A 112 21.40 4.20 7.31
CA LEU A 112 21.89 3.51 6.11
C LEU A 112 22.31 4.53 5.07
N LYS A 113 23.51 4.34 4.51
CA LYS A 113 23.93 4.99 3.27
C LYS A 113 24.20 3.94 2.22
N PHE A 114 23.43 4.00 1.13
CA PHE A 114 23.55 3.06 0.02
C PHE A 114 24.84 3.27 -0.79
N SER A 115 25.51 4.42 -0.64
CA SER A 115 26.86 4.67 -1.15
C SER A 115 27.92 3.77 -0.51
N ASP A 116 27.69 3.31 0.72
CA ASP A 116 28.70 2.60 1.49
C ASP A 116 28.82 1.12 1.12
N PHE A 117 27.88 0.56 0.36
CA PHE A 117 27.85 -0.87 0.05
C PHE A 117 27.15 -1.19 -1.27
N GLY A 118 27.68 -2.17 -2.00
CA GLY A 118 27.08 -2.61 -3.27
C GLY A 118 25.85 -3.50 -3.08
N ARG A 119 26.03 -4.66 -2.43
CA ARG A 119 24.99 -5.70 -2.33
C ARG A 119 24.46 -5.93 -0.93
N THR A 120 25.34 -6.04 0.06
CA THR A 120 24.99 -6.33 1.45
C THR A 120 25.89 -5.56 2.40
N LYS A 121 25.33 -5.12 3.52
CA LYS A 121 26.09 -4.57 4.65
C LYS A 121 25.41 -4.98 5.96
N GLU A 122 26.23 -5.14 6.98
CA GLU A 122 25.80 -5.50 8.33
C GLU A 122 26.16 -4.35 9.26
N TYR A 123 25.20 -3.96 10.10
CA TYR A 123 25.36 -2.87 11.06
C TYR A 123 25.23 -3.45 12.46
N GLN A 124 26.25 -3.24 13.29
CA GLN A 124 26.20 -3.61 14.71
C GLN A 124 25.52 -2.49 15.47
N LEU A 125 24.57 -2.83 16.33
CA LEU A 125 23.92 -1.84 17.18
C LEU A 125 24.89 -1.38 18.27
N VAL A 126 24.85 -0.09 18.59
CA VAL A 126 25.68 0.55 19.61
C VAL A 126 25.19 0.16 21.01
N GLN A 127 23.89 0.04 21.21
CA GLN A 127 23.31 -0.41 22.48
C GLN A 127 23.65 -1.88 22.77
N ASP A 128 23.72 -2.72 21.73
CA ASP A 128 24.17 -4.10 21.86
C ASP A 128 24.95 -4.57 20.63
N SER A 129 26.26 -4.72 20.79
CA SER A 129 27.17 -5.13 19.72
C SER A 129 26.92 -6.53 19.17
N ASN A 130 26.08 -7.35 19.82
CA ASN A 130 25.70 -8.68 19.36
C ASN A 130 24.35 -8.69 18.62
N VAL A 131 23.65 -7.57 18.57
CA VAL A 131 22.44 -7.42 17.76
C VAL A 131 22.83 -6.70 16.48
N HIS A 132 22.60 -7.35 15.35
CA HIS A 132 23.03 -6.85 14.06
C HIS A 132 21.85 -6.63 13.12
N VAL A 133 21.91 -5.57 12.32
CA VAL A 133 20.96 -5.29 11.25
C VAL A 133 21.62 -5.65 9.93
N HIS A 134 21.10 -6.67 9.26
CA HIS A 134 21.53 -7.06 7.93
C HIS A 134 20.69 -6.34 6.89
N VAL A 135 21.36 -5.65 5.97
CA VAL A 135 20.72 -4.95 4.86
C VAL A 135 21.28 -5.44 3.54
N SER A 136 20.39 -5.72 2.60
CA SER A 136 20.74 -6.10 1.24
C SER A 136 20.00 -5.24 0.22
N ARG A 137 20.66 -4.95 -0.89
CA ARG A 137 20.16 -4.13 -1.99
C ARG A 137 20.30 -4.89 -3.29
N ILE A 138 19.22 -4.91 -4.08
CA ILE A 138 19.20 -5.47 -5.43
C ILE A 138 18.68 -4.37 -6.38
N PRO A 139 19.51 -3.87 -7.32
CA PRO A 139 19.06 -2.89 -8.30
C PRO A 139 18.07 -3.54 -9.29
N LEU A 140 17.04 -2.79 -9.67
CA LEU A 140 16.03 -3.15 -10.66
C LEU A 140 16.29 -2.42 -11.99
N LYS A 141 15.65 -2.86 -13.08
CA LYS A 141 15.88 -2.34 -14.44
C LYS A 141 15.57 -0.84 -14.61
N ASN A 142 14.67 -0.30 -13.78
CA ASN A 142 14.14 1.06 -13.92
C ASN A 142 14.83 2.09 -13.01
N GLY A 143 16.04 1.78 -12.53
CA GLY A 143 16.77 2.65 -11.59
C GLY A 143 16.32 2.54 -10.13
N TYR A 144 15.23 1.82 -9.85
CA TYR A 144 14.80 1.49 -8.49
C TYR A 144 15.68 0.40 -7.87
N SER A 145 15.61 0.25 -6.55
CA SER A 145 16.31 -0.81 -5.82
C SER A 145 15.36 -1.50 -4.84
N LEU A 146 15.40 -2.82 -4.82
CA LEU A 146 14.75 -3.62 -3.79
C LEU A 146 15.69 -3.71 -2.58
N VAL A 147 15.25 -3.20 -1.44
CA VAL A 147 16.00 -3.24 -0.18
C VAL A 147 15.35 -4.26 0.75
N THR A 148 16.15 -5.15 1.34
CA THR A 148 15.69 -6.09 2.36
C THR A 148 16.52 -5.86 3.62
N ALA A 149 15.85 -5.60 4.74
CA ALA A 149 16.47 -5.42 6.04
C ALA A 149 15.86 -6.40 7.06
N TYR A 150 16.68 -6.97 7.93
CA TYR A 150 16.25 -7.80 9.04
C TYR A 150 17.24 -7.72 10.19
N VAL A 151 16.72 -7.93 11.40
CA VAL A 151 17.50 -7.92 12.64
C VAL A 151 17.92 -9.36 12.97
N VAL A 152 19.17 -9.54 13.37
CA VAL A 152 19.74 -10.83 13.78
C VAL A 152 20.29 -10.69 15.18
N ASN A 153 19.78 -11.54 16.07
CA ASN A 153 20.35 -11.73 17.40
C ASN A 153 21.55 -12.68 17.28
N LYS A 154 22.78 -12.18 17.44
CA LYS A 154 24.02 -12.98 17.49
C LYS A 154 24.55 -13.17 18.92
N ARG A 155 23.75 -12.89 19.95
CA ARG A 155 24.11 -13.20 21.34
C ARG A 155 24.34 -14.70 21.48
N SER A 156 25.39 -15.08 22.21
CA SER A 156 25.68 -16.49 22.50
C SER A 156 24.77 -16.99 23.61
N ASN A 157 23.57 -17.45 23.25
CA ASN A 157 22.59 -17.93 24.22
C ASN A 157 22.40 -19.45 24.15
N PRO A 158 22.43 -20.16 25.29
CA PRO A 158 22.00 -21.56 25.35
C PRO A 158 20.55 -21.70 24.85
N SER A 159 20.20 -22.80 24.19
CA SER A 159 18.84 -23.02 23.68
C SER A 159 17.74 -23.02 24.75
N SER A 160 18.11 -23.18 26.03
CA SER A 160 17.21 -23.13 27.18
C SER A 160 17.07 -21.74 27.81
N ASP A 161 17.84 -20.76 27.35
CA ASP A 161 17.89 -19.43 27.96
C ASP A 161 16.89 -18.48 27.32
N VAL A 162 15.77 -18.30 28.01
CA VAL A 162 14.70 -17.36 27.61
C VAL A 162 15.17 -15.91 27.75
N GLU A 163 16.14 -15.63 28.62
CA GLU A 163 16.66 -14.28 28.87
C GLU A 163 17.51 -13.77 27.68
N GLY A 164 18.07 -14.70 26.90
CA GLY A 164 18.80 -14.39 25.68
C GLY A 164 17.93 -14.03 24.47
N LEU A 165 16.63 -14.36 24.49
CA LEU A 165 15.73 -14.12 23.37
C LEU A 165 15.36 -12.63 23.26
N MET A 166 15.27 -12.14 22.02
CA MET A 166 14.71 -10.81 21.74
C MET A 166 13.21 -10.93 21.52
N PHE A 167 12.42 -10.14 22.25
CA PHE A 167 10.97 -10.17 22.16
C PHE A 167 10.42 -8.94 21.44
N GLN A 168 9.31 -9.14 20.70
CA GLN A 168 8.58 -8.07 20.01
C GLN A 168 9.51 -7.16 19.19
N VAL A 169 10.38 -7.78 18.39
CA VAL A 169 11.32 -7.04 17.54
C VAL A 169 10.54 -6.27 16.49
N GLY A 170 10.70 -4.95 16.50
CA GLY A 170 10.15 -4.01 15.54
C GLY A 170 11.23 -3.47 14.62
N LEU A 171 10.87 -3.25 13.36
CA LEU A 171 11.74 -2.62 12.36
C LEU A 171 10.91 -1.63 11.54
N LYS A 172 11.30 -0.36 11.56
CA LYS A 172 10.68 0.69 10.77
C LYS A 172 11.72 1.40 9.92
N ALA A 173 11.42 1.55 8.64
CA ALA A 173 12.26 2.24 7.67
C ALA A 173 11.61 3.57 7.28
N HIS A 174 12.37 4.66 7.32
CA HIS A 174 11.91 6.00 6.90
C HIS A 174 13.08 6.80 6.31
N ALA A 175 12.81 7.87 5.58
CA ALA A 175 13.87 8.80 5.14
C ALA A 175 14.34 9.69 6.31
N GLU A 176 15.59 10.17 6.28
CA GLU A 176 16.10 11.13 7.29
C GLU A 176 15.25 12.41 7.37
N ASP A 177 14.60 12.80 6.28
CA ASP A 177 13.83 14.04 6.16
C ASP A 177 12.30 13.81 6.05
N ASP A 178 11.85 12.59 6.36
CA ASP A 178 10.46 12.11 6.25
C ASP A 178 9.87 12.24 4.83
N SER A 179 10.72 12.30 3.80
CA SER A 179 10.26 12.28 2.42
C SER A 179 9.71 10.91 2.02
N ALA A 180 8.75 10.93 1.08
CA ALA A 180 8.11 9.73 0.56
C ALA A 180 9.02 9.00 -0.45
N VAL A 181 10.05 8.31 0.06
CA VAL A 181 11.08 7.62 -0.74
C VAL A 181 10.71 6.18 -1.11
N PHE A 182 9.76 5.57 -0.40
CA PHE A 182 9.32 4.21 -0.68
C PHE A 182 8.28 4.22 -1.78
N ILE A 183 8.45 3.36 -2.78
CA ILE A 183 7.67 3.35 -4.01
C ILE A 183 6.97 2.01 -4.15
N ALA A 184 5.73 2.04 -4.61
CA ALA A 184 4.90 0.87 -4.78
C ALA A 184 5.52 -0.15 -5.75
N GLU A 185 5.35 -1.43 -5.43
CA GLU A 185 5.96 -2.54 -6.15
C GLU A 185 5.60 -2.56 -7.65
N HIS A 186 4.34 -2.28 -7.98
CA HIS A 186 3.87 -2.23 -9.38
C HIS A 186 4.60 -1.17 -10.22
N ILE A 187 4.86 0.01 -9.63
CA ILE A 187 5.64 1.09 -10.27
C ILE A 187 7.09 0.66 -10.46
N CYS A 188 7.66 -0.02 -9.46
CA CYS A 188 9.05 -0.45 -9.49
C CYS A 188 9.31 -1.56 -10.51
N ARG A 189 8.34 -2.44 -10.73
CA ARG A 189 8.46 -3.60 -11.64
C ARG A 189 8.12 -3.27 -13.10
N ASP A 190 7.27 -2.27 -13.35
CA ASP A 190 6.79 -1.90 -14.70
C ASP A 190 6.23 -3.11 -15.47
N VAL A 191 5.44 -3.94 -14.76
CA VAL A 191 4.84 -5.15 -15.33
C VAL A 191 3.37 -4.87 -15.62
N LEU A 192 3.05 -4.63 -16.90
CA LEU A 192 1.67 -4.56 -17.38
C LEU A 192 0.99 -5.96 -17.29
N SER A 193 0.54 -6.34 -16.10
CA SER A 193 -0.24 -7.57 -15.85
C SER A 193 -1.62 -7.24 -15.29
N THR A 194 -2.60 -8.11 -15.58
CA THR A 194 -4.00 -7.98 -15.13
C THR A 194 -4.12 -7.82 -13.62
N ASP A 195 -3.25 -8.49 -12.87
CA ASP A 195 -3.27 -8.53 -11.41
C ASP A 195 -2.85 -7.18 -10.81
N GLU A 196 -1.94 -6.44 -11.47
CA GLU A 196 -1.48 -5.14 -10.98
C GLU A 196 -2.60 -4.08 -10.99
N PHE A 197 -3.61 -4.18 -11.86
CA PHE A 197 -4.75 -3.25 -11.87
C PHE A 197 -5.66 -3.39 -10.65
N TYR A 198 -5.73 -4.59 -10.05
CA TYR A 198 -6.40 -4.78 -8.77
C TYR A 198 -5.62 -4.09 -7.63
N PHE A 199 -4.30 -3.96 -7.76
CA PHE A 199 -3.41 -3.39 -6.76
C PHE A 199 -3.08 -1.90 -6.96
N GLU A 200 -3.42 -1.26 -8.07
CA GLU A 200 -3.21 0.19 -8.24
C GLU A 200 -4.05 1.02 -7.27
N GLN A 201 -5.25 0.54 -6.90
CA GLN A 201 -6.05 1.18 -5.85
C GLN A 201 -5.46 0.95 -4.45
N ARG A 202 -4.52 0.00 -4.29
CA ARG A 202 -3.88 -0.39 -3.03
C ARG A 202 -2.39 -0.72 -3.23
N PRO A 203 -1.55 0.31 -3.34
CA PRO A 203 -0.13 0.12 -3.59
C PRO A 203 0.54 -0.70 -2.48
N ILE A 204 1.24 -1.77 -2.87
CA ILE A 204 2.08 -2.56 -1.96
C ILE A 204 3.44 -1.87 -1.86
N MET A 205 3.79 -1.36 -0.68
CA MET A 205 5.06 -0.65 -0.45
C MET A 205 6.17 -1.55 0.09
N GLY A 206 5.79 -2.66 0.74
CA GLY A 206 6.74 -3.61 1.30
C GLY A 206 6.09 -4.97 1.56
N ARG A 207 6.92 -6.01 1.70
CA ARG A 207 6.48 -7.35 2.06
C ARG A 207 7.33 -7.84 3.22
N GLY A 208 6.69 -8.29 4.29
CA GLY A 208 7.36 -8.98 5.39
C GLY A 208 7.59 -10.45 5.07
N ARG A 209 8.72 -11.01 5.52
CA ARG A 209 9.02 -12.45 5.43
C ARG A 209 8.73 -13.08 6.79
N GLY A 210 7.53 -13.64 6.96
CA GLY A 210 7.08 -14.17 8.24
C GLY A 210 6.57 -13.10 9.24
N CYS A 211 6.39 -11.87 8.78
CA CYS A 211 5.73 -10.77 9.50
C CYS A 211 4.82 -9.98 8.55
N ALA A 212 3.90 -9.20 9.09
CA ALA A 212 3.15 -8.24 8.29
C ALA A 212 4.00 -7.01 7.99
N ALA A 213 3.71 -6.32 6.90
CA ALA A 213 4.28 -5.02 6.58
C ALA A 213 3.15 -3.99 6.53
N VAL A 214 3.32 -2.89 7.26
CA VAL A 214 2.45 -1.72 7.24
C VAL A 214 3.24 -0.52 6.73
N TRP A 215 2.55 0.50 6.26
CA TRP A 215 3.19 1.69 5.70
C TRP A 215 2.31 2.92 5.90
N GLY A 216 2.91 4.10 5.80
CA GLY A 216 2.19 5.37 5.86
C GLY A 216 1.21 5.57 4.71
N LYS A 217 0.56 6.74 4.67
CA LYS A 217 -0.44 7.05 3.65
C LYS A 217 0.20 7.09 2.27
N ALA A 218 -0.29 6.24 1.37
CA ALA A 218 0.20 6.18 0.01
C ALA A 218 -0.33 7.36 -0.84
N GLU A 219 0.56 8.24 -1.26
CA GLU A 219 0.26 9.35 -2.18
C GLU A 219 0.99 9.13 -3.51
N ASN A 220 0.25 8.99 -4.62
CA ASN A 220 0.80 8.71 -5.94
C ASN A 220 1.75 7.49 -5.98
N GLY A 221 1.42 6.44 -5.22
CA GLY A 221 2.24 5.23 -5.14
C GLY A 221 3.55 5.41 -4.37
N ARG A 222 3.65 6.45 -3.52
CA ARG A 222 4.78 6.65 -2.59
C ARG A 222 4.33 6.76 -1.15
N THR A 223 5.21 6.40 -0.22
CA THR A 223 4.98 6.53 1.23
C THR A 223 6.26 6.97 1.94
N ASP A 224 6.09 7.61 3.10
CA ASP A 224 7.13 8.15 3.99
C ASP A 224 7.84 7.06 4.81
N TYR A 225 7.11 6.01 5.21
CA TYR A 225 7.70 4.90 5.95
C TYR A 225 7.11 3.53 5.60
N VAL A 226 7.89 2.49 5.91
CA VAL A 226 7.48 1.08 5.90
C VAL A 226 7.89 0.44 7.22
N GLU A 227 7.00 -0.31 7.86
CA GLU A 227 7.21 -0.87 9.19
C GLU A 227 6.78 -2.34 9.25
N ALA A 228 7.52 -3.14 10.00
CA ALA A 228 7.15 -4.51 10.32
C ALA A 228 6.11 -4.53 11.44
N ALA A 229 4.98 -5.20 11.19
CA ALA A 229 3.91 -5.37 12.16
C ALA A 229 3.74 -6.85 12.53
N PHE A 230 3.42 -7.10 13.80
CA PHE A 230 3.17 -8.45 14.31
C PHE A 230 1.79 -8.97 13.89
N ILE A 231 0.75 -8.17 14.11
CA ILE A 231 -0.60 -8.45 13.64
C ILE A 231 -0.78 -7.74 12.31
N PRO A 232 -1.21 -8.44 11.25
CA PRO A 232 -1.63 -7.76 10.05
C PRO A 232 -2.82 -6.84 10.40
N GLU A 233 -2.66 -5.53 10.24
CA GLU A 233 -3.80 -4.59 10.21
C GLU A 233 -4.59 -4.71 8.88
N TYR A 234 -4.25 -5.72 8.07
CA TYR A 234 -4.87 -5.99 6.79
C TYR A 234 -6.24 -6.67 6.98
N GLU A 235 -7.25 -5.89 7.35
CA GLU A 235 -8.63 -6.29 7.15
C GLU A 235 -8.99 -6.10 5.67
N TYR A 236 -9.34 -7.19 4.99
CA TYR A 236 -10.13 -7.08 3.77
C TYR A 236 -11.45 -6.42 4.17
N PRO A 237 -11.78 -5.22 3.67
CA PRO A 237 -13.13 -4.72 3.89
C PRO A 237 -14.08 -5.75 3.30
N GLY A 238 -15.07 -6.15 4.09
CA GLY A 238 -16.10 -7.08 3.63
C GLY A 238 -16.66 -6.58 2.30
N VAL A 239 -16.62 -7.43 1.28
CA VAL A 239 -17.23 -7.10 -0.02
C VAL A 239 -18.74 -7.05 0.21
N SER A 240 -19.32 -5.85 0.11
CA SER A 240 -20.77 -5.70 0.17
C SER A 240 -21.36 -6.07 -1.20
N ALA A 241 -22.40 -6.91 -1.20
CA ALA A 241 -23.19 -7.19 -2.39
C ALA A 241 -24.12 -6.03 -2.79
N ALA A 242 -24.15 -4.94 -2.02
CA ALA A 242 -24.99 -3.78 -2.29
C ALA A 242 -24.46 -3.01 -3.51
N LEU A 243 -25.29 -2.91 -4.54
CA LEU A 243 -24.99 -2.10 -5.73
C LEU A 243 -25.40 -0.64 -5.50
N LYS A 244 -24.56 0.27 -5.98
CA LYS A 244 -24.81 1.72 -5.87
C LYS A 244 -26.13 2.08 -6.56
N GLY A 245 -27.01 2.77 -5.84
CA GLY A 245 -28.33 3.17 -6.35
C GLY A 245 -29.45 2.17 -6.09
N PHE A 246 -29.16 1.03 -5.44
CA PHE A 246 -30.16 0.06 -4.99
C PHE A 246 -30.16 -0.06 -3.46
N ASP A 247 -31.31 -0.44 -2.91
CA ASP A 247 -31.38 -0.82 -1.49
C ASP A 247 -30.46 -2.03 -1.22
N PRO A 248 -29.73 -2.09 -0.08
CA PRO A 248 -28.81 -3.18 0.22
C PRO A 248 -29.44 -4.58 0.18
N LYS A 249 -30.76 -4.70 0.39
CA LYS A 249 -31.49 -5.98 0.36
C LYS A 249 -32.15 -6.26 -0.99
N PHE A 250 -32.06 -5.35 -1.97
CA PHE A 250 -32.74 -5.47 -3.26
C PHE A 250 -32.39 -6.77 -4.01
N PHE A 251 -31.10 -7.17 -3.97
CA PHE A 251 -30.59 -8.42 -4.53
C PHE A 251 -30.33 -9.51 -3.49
N SER A 252 -31.13 -9.56 -2.41
CA SER A 252 -30.99 -10.60 -1.38
C SER A 252 -31.28 -11.99 -1.96
N THR A 253 -30.29 -12.87 -1.92
CA THR A 253 -30.39 -14.27 -2.39
C THR A 253 -31.49 -15.04 -1.66
N SER A 254 -31.61 -14.82 -0.35
CA SER A 254 -32.67 -15.41 0.49
C SER A 254 -34.07 -15.01 0.02
N GLN A 255 -34.28 -13.73 -0.32
CA GLN A 255 -35.57 -13.24 -0.82
C GLN A 255 -35.87 -13.75 -2.23
N MET A 256 -34.86 -13.84 -3.09
CA MET A 256 -34.99 -14.33 -4.47
C MET A 256 -35.23 -15.84 -4.55
N ALA A 257 -34.82 -16.60 -3.53
CA ALA A 257 -35.05 -18.05 -3.43
C ALA A 257 -36.44 -18.44 -2.90
N ALA A 258 -37.25 -17.46 -2.44
CA ALA A 258 -38.58 -17.72 -1.91
C ALA A 258 -39.55 -18.25 -2.99
N LYS A 259 -40.28 -19.32 -2.66
CA LYS A 259 -41.29 -19.91 -3.54
C LYS A 259 -42.44 -18.92 -3.77
N GLY A 260 -42.89 -18.79 -5.03
CA GLY A 260 -44.05 -17.95 -5.40
C GLY A 260 -43.73 -16.56 -5.98
N LYS A 261 -42.46 -16.14 -6.01
CA LYS A 261 -42.04 -14.82 -6.53
C LYS A 261 -41.22 -14.86 -7.83
N LYS A 262 -41.41 -15.89 -8.66
CA LYS A 262 -40.58 -16.14 -9.87
C LYS A 262 -40.53 -14.94 -10.83
N ALA A 263 -41.66 -14.28 -11.08
CA ALA A 263 -41.71 -13.11 -11.97
C ALA A 263 -40.92 -11.91 -11.42
N GLU A 264 -41.07 -11.62 -10.13
CA GLU A 264 -40.32 -10.56 -9.42
C GLU A 264 -38.81 -10.85 -9.42
N THR A 265 -38.42 -12.11 -9.16
CA THR A 265 -37.01 -12.54 -9.22
C THR A 265 -36.43 -12.38 -10.62
N ILE A 266 -37.16 -12.79 -11.67
CA ILE A 266 -36.71 -12.61 -13.07
C ILE A 266 -36.56 -11.12 -13.39
N GLN A 267 -37.49 -10.27 -12.94
CA GLN A 267 -37.38 -8.83 -13.14
C GLN A 267 -36.13 -8.25 -12.48
N LYS A 268 -35.87 -8.60 -11.22
CA LYS A 268 -34.65 -8.20 -10.51
C LYS A 268 -33.39 -8.66 -11.23
N LEU A 269 -33.34 -9.90 -11.71
CA LEU A 269 -32.19 -10.41 -12.47
C LEU A 269 -31.97 -9.66 -13.79
N ASN A 270 -33.03 -9.25 -14.49
CA ASN A 270 -32.89 -8.40 -15.68
C ASN A 270 -32.35 -7.02 -15.29
N THR A 271 -32.88 -6.39 -14.23
CA THR A 271 -32.36 -5.11 -13.72
C THR A 271 -30.90 -5.20 -13.29
N LEU A 272 -30.46 -6.35 -12.75
CA LEU A 272 -29.05 -6.61 -12.46
C LEU A 272 -28.21 -6.65 -13.73
N ALA A 273 -28.68 -7.37 -14.77
CA ALA A 273 -28.00 -7.46 -16.05
C ALA A 273 -27.91 -6.09 -16.75
N ASP A 274 -29.01 -5.32 -16.77
CA ASP A 274 -29.05 -3.97 -17.35
C ASP A 274 -28.10 -3.01 -16.61
N SER A 275 -28.07 -3.10 -15.27
CA SER A 275 -27.15 -2.32 -14.43
C SER A 275 -25.69 -2.69 -14.69
N TYR A 276 -25.41 -3.99 -14.88
CA TYR A 276 -24.08 -4.48 -15.20
C TYR A 276 -23.63 -4.04 -16.60
N GLU A 277 -24.52 -4.09 -17.60
CA GLU A 277 -24.26 -3.58 -18.94
C GLU A 277 -23.94 -2.09 -18.94
N LYS A 278 -24.74 -1.30 -18.20
CA LYS A 278 -24.49 0.12 -18.03
C LYS A 278 -23.12 0.37 -17.38
N TRP A 279 -22.78 -0.40 -16.34
CA TRP A 279 -21.48 -0.29 -15.68
C TRP A 279 -20.31 -0.61 -16.64
N ILE A 280 -20.43 -1.64 -17.48
CA ILE A 280 -19.40 -1.96 -18.49
C ILE A 280 -19.18 -0.76 -19.43
N ASN A 281 -20.26 -0.19 -19.96
CA ASN A 281 -20.16 0.90 -20.94
C ASN A 281 -19.67 2.20 -20.29
N ASP A 282 -20.24 2.59 -19.16
CA ASP A 282 -19.94 3.88 -18.53
C ASP A 282 -18.59 3.86 -17.80
N THR A 283 -18.22 2.72 -17.18
CA THR A 283 -17.05 2.63 -16.30
C THR A 283 -15.84 1.96 -16.95
N LEU A 284 -16.03 0.82 -17.64
CA LEU A 284 -14.90 0.11 -18.26
C LEU A 284 -14.55 0.72 -19.62
N VAL A 285 -15.52 0.86 -20.52
CA VAL A 285 -15.30 1.42 -21.87
C VAL A 285 -15.02 2.92 -21.80
N GLY A 286 -15.77 3.64 -20.96
CA GLY A 286 -15.57 5.09 -20.71
C GLY A 286 -14.35 5.45 -19.86
N SER A 287 -13.53 4.48 -19.44
CA SER A 287 -12.34 4.74 -18.62
C SER A 287 -11.32 5.55 -19.40
N SER A 288 -10.70 6.54 -18.74
CA SER A 288 -9.59 7.31 -19.30
C SER A 288 -8.42 6.43 -19.78
N ARG A 289 -8.27 5.24 -19.20
CA ARG A 289 -7.22 4.26 -19.54
C ARG A 289 -7.43 3.54 -20.85
N MET A 290 -8.67 3.46 -21.33
CA MET A 290 -8.97 2.96 -22.68
C MET A 290 -8.46 3.90 -23.79
N SER A 291 -7.91 5.06 -23.42
CA SER A 291 -7.22 5.96 -24.36
C SER A 291 -5.77 5.56 -24.63
N ASP A 292 -5.17 4.65 -23.84
CA ASP A 292 -3.80 4.15 -24.05
C ASP A 292 -3.80 2.87 -24.91
N PRO A 293 -3.25 2.90 -26.13
CA PRO A 293 -3.22 1.74 -27.03
C PRO A 293 -2.57 0.49 -26.41
N LYS A 294 -1.52 0.66 -25.58
CA LYS A 294 -0.80 -0.47 -24.98
C LYS A 294 -1.64 -1.19 -23.93
N PHE A 295 -2.44 -0.45 -23.19
CA PHE A 295 -3.35 -0.99 -22.18
C PHE A 295 -4.56 -1.67 -22.84
N VAL A 296 -5.13 -1.04 -23.87
CA VAL A 296 -6.28 -1.57 -24.62
C VAL A 296 -5.96 -2.94 -25.22
N GLU A 297 -4.81 -3.06 -25.87
CA GLU A 297 -4.39 -4.29 -26.55
C GLU A 297 -4.09 -5.43 -25.56
N LYS A 298 -3.38 -5.14 -24.46
CA LYS A 298 -2.93 -6.17 -23.52
C LYS A 298 -3.98 -6.61 -22.52
N VAL A 299 -4.86 -5.71 -22.08
CA VAL A 299 -5.71 -5.93 -20.90
C VAL A 299 -7.15 -5.49 -21.17
N GLY A 300 -7.35 -4.27 -21.66
CA GLY A 300 -8.67 -3.64 -21.76
C GLY A 300 -9.67 -4.46 -22.58
N ASN A 301 -9.28 -4.89 -23.78
CA ASN A 301 -10.15 -5.66 -24.66
C ASN A 301 -10.50 -7.05 -24.10
N THR A 302 -9.54 -7.73 -23.46
CA THR A 302 -9.77 -9.04 -22.85
C THR A 302 -10.75 -8.95 -21.68
N VAL A 303 -10.57 -7.97 -20.79
CA VAL A 303 -11.46 -7.77 -19.64
C VAL A 303 -12.88 -7.41 -20.09
N ILE A 304 -13.01 -6.48 -21.05
CA ILE A 304 -14.32 -6.09 -21.60
C ILE A 304 -14.99 -7.28 -22.31
N GLY A 305 -14.21 -8.09 -23.04
CA GLY A 305 -14.68 -9.33 -23.66
C GLY A 305 -15.30 -10.28 -22.64
N HIS A 306 -14.56 -10.62 -21.58
CA HIS A 306 -15.06 -11.50 -20.52
C HIS A 306 -16.32 -10.95 -19.83
N CYS A 307 -16.38 -9.64 -19.57
CA CYS A 307 -17.56 -9.02 -18.97
C CYS A 307 -18.79 -9.11 -19.90
N ARG A 308 -18.59 -8.93 -21.22
CA ARG A 308 -19.67 -9.06 -22.21
C ARG A 308 -20.12 -10.50 -22.38
N ASP A 309 -19.20 -11.46 -22.32
CA ASP A 309 -19.54 -12.88 -22.36
C ASP A 309 -20.38 -13.29 -21.14
N ALA A 310 -19.99 -12.85 -19.93
CA ALA A 310 -20.75 -13.07 -18.70
C ALA A 310 -22.15 -12.41 -18.73
N LEU A 311 -22.27 -11.22 -19.33
CA LEU A 311 -23.55 -10.55 -19.55
C LEU A 311 -24.44 -11.36 -20.50
N ALA A 312 -23.87 -11.86 -21.61
CA ALA A 312 -24.59 -12.68 -22.58
C ALA A 312 -25.09 -14.00 -21.98
N GLU A 313 -24.31 -14.62 -21.10
CA GLU A 313 -24.71 -15.83 -20.37
C GLU A 313 -25.84 -15.55 -19.37
N SER A 314 -25.77 -14.44 -18.63
CA SER A 314 -26.83 -13.98 -17.72
C SER A 314 -28.15 -13.73 -18.44
N GLY A 315 -28.09 -13.14 -19.64
CA GLY A 315 -29.27 -12.94 -20.51
C GLY A 315 -29.89 -14.26 -20.99
N LYS A 316 -29.06 -15.25 -21.35
CA LYS A 316 -29.52 -16.60 -21.74
C LYS A 316 -30.19 -17.34 -20.59
N ALA A 317 -29.66 -17.22 -19.37
CA ALA A 317 -30.26 -17.82 -18.17
C ALA A 317 -31.65 -17.23 -17.85
N SER A 318 -31.82 -15.91 -18.00
CA SER A 318 -33.13 -15.23 -17.87
C SER A 318 -34.12 -15.69 -18.96
N ALA A 319 -33.67 -15.82 -20.21
CA ALA A 319 -34.50 -16.29 -21.33
C ALA A 319 -34.93 -17.76 -21.21
N SER A 320 -34.06 -18.63 -20.71
CA SER A 320 -34.36 -20.04 -20.38
C SER A 320 -35.46 -20.16 -19.31
N SER A 321 -35.39 -19.33 -18.25
CA SER A 321 -36.38 -19.28 -17.18
C SER A 321 -37.75 -18.75 -17.64
N ARG A 322 -37.80 -17.96 -18.73
CA ARG A 322 -39.05 -17.53 -19.40
C ARG A 322 -39.69 -18.63 -20.26
N ARG A 323 -38.92 -19.51 -20.91
CA ARG A 323 -39.47 -20.61 -21.74
C ARG A 323 -40.24 -21.65 -20.94
N THR A 324 -40.00 -21.77 -19.63
CA THR A 324 -40.82 -22.60 -18.73
C THR A 324 -42.17 -21.96 -18.37
N ILE A 325 -42.51 -20.76 -18.89
CA ILE A 325 -43.74 -20.02 -18.58
C ILE A 325 -44.71 -19.99 -19.79
N SER A 326 -44.35 -20.54 -20.96
CA SER A 326 -45.33 -20.70 -22.05
C SER A 326 -46.26 -21.89 -21.80
N PRO A 327 -47.58 -21.70 -21.65
CA PRO A 327 -48.51 -22.80 -21.42
C PRO A 327 -48.67 -23.61 -22.71
N LEU A 328 -48.63 -24.94 -22.58
CA LEU A 328 -49.11 -25.90 -23.56
C LEU A 328 -50.51 -25.47 -24.03
N ARG A 329 -50.59 -24.88 -25.22
CA ARG A 329 -51.83 -24.62 -25.95
C ARG A 329 -51.73 -25.35 -27.29
N ARG A 330 -52.58 -26.37 -27.45
CA ARG A 330 -52.91 -27.24 -28.61
C ARG A 330 -52.80 -28.71 -28.17
N SER A 331 -53.78 -29.58 -28.32
CA SER A 331 -55.02 -29.53 -29.10
C SER A 331 -55.97 -30.60 -28.56
N ALA A 332 -57.23 -30.21 -28.31
CA ALA A 332 -58.34 -31.14 -28.30
C ALA A 332 -58.74 -31.40 -29.76
N SER A 333 -58.78 -32.67 -30.11
CA SER A 333 -59.63 -33.27 -31.14
C SER A 333 -59.92 -34.69 -30.68
#